data_AF-A0A0S7YSB0-F1
#
_entry.id   AF-A0A0S7YSB0-F1
#
_cell.length_a   1.000
_cell.length_b   1.000
_cell.length_c   1.000
_cell.angle_alpha   90.00
_cell.angle_beta   90.00
_cell.angle_gamma   90.00
#
_symmetry.space_group_name_H-M   'P 1'
#
loop_
_entity.id
_entity.type
_entity.pdbx_description
1 polymer ?
#
loop_
_entity_poly.entity_id
_entity_poly.type
_entity_poly.pdbx_seq_one_letter_code
_entity_poly.pdbx_strand_id
1 'polypeptide(L)'
;MAKIVDLQSYRSRQIAERVFGPWKKRFGESYGEQTLLEDLSHATLFRLAQPGDESTAAFYELVMGALDLGPAEKFYYLDKAEQLRIVDLHLFLADQVRYELMRRLGWVKEFAVQKLAFMELIERIDQLKLHNRQDPPKLAETHPDFAHFSELNDLDKESFVRRLLPQALEEFRKKL
;
A
#
# COMPACT_ATOMS: atom_id res chain seq x y z
N MET A 1 -39.15 -3.73 -20.14
CA MET A 1 -38.15 -2.73 -19.71
C MET A 1 -36.83 -3.47 -19.48
N ALA A 2 -35.96 -3.50 -20.49
CA ALA A 2 -34.64 -4.11 -20.33
C ALA A 2 -33.79 -3.19 -19.46
N LYS A 3 -33.39 -3.67 -18.27
CA LYS A 3 -32.32 -3.04 -17.49
C LYS A 3 -31.09 -3.04 -18.39
N ILE A 4 -30.71 -1.88 -18.91
CA ILE A 4 -29.40 -1.69 -19.53
C ILE A 4 -28.39 -1.89 -18.40
N VAL A 5 -27.89 -3.11 -18.27
CA VAL A 5 -26.75 -3.40 -17.40
C VAL A 5 -25.58 -2.72 -18.06
N ASP A 6 -25.11 -1.63 -17.47
CA ASP A 6 -23.83 -1.06 -17.84
C ASP A 6 -22.76 -2.12 -17.56
N LEU A 7 -22.36 -2.81 -18.64
CA LEU A 7 -21.39 -3.89 -18.62
C LEU A 7 -20.03 -3.44 -18.07
N GLN A 8 -19.70 -2.16 -18.21
CA GLN A 8 -18.47 -1.58 -17.70
C GLN A 8 -18.56 -1.42 -16.18
N SER A 9 -19.65 -0.83 -15.68
CA SER A 9 -19.91 -0.74 -14.23
C SER A 9 -19.98 -2.12 -13.55
N TYR A 10 -20.50 -3.15 -14.24
CA TYR A 10 -20.56 -4.51 -13.71
C TYR A 10 -19.17 -5.16 -13.61
N ARG A 11 -18.35 -5.04 -14.66
CA ARG A 11 -16.96 -5.55 -14.67
C ARG A 11 -16.12 -4.87 -13.60
N SER A 12 -16.25 -3.56 -13.47
CA SER A 12 -15.57 -2.79 -12.44
C SER A 12 -15.91 -3.26 -11.02
N ARG A 13 -17.21 -3.44 -10.73
CA ARG A 13 -17.63 -3.99 -9.44
C ARG A 13 -17.10 -5.40 -9.18
N GLN A 14 -17.00 -6.23 -10.21
CA GLN A 14 -16.49 -7.59 -10.07
C GLN A 14 -14.99 -7.61 -9.73
N ILE A 15 -14.21 -6.72 -10.34
CA ILE A 15 -12.78 -6.55 -10.02
C ILE A 15 -12.63 -6.01 -8.60
N ALA A 16 -13.37 -4.97 -8.23
CA ALA A 16 -13.35 -4.41 -6.89
C ALA A 16 -13.70 -5.46 -5.82
N GLU A 17 -14.73 -6.28 -6.05
CA GLU A 17 -15.12 -7.34 -5.12
C GLU A 17 -14.06 -8.45 -5.04
N ARG A 18 -13.40 -8.79 -6.15
CA ARG A 18 -12.29 -9.76 -6.16
C ARG A 18 -11.09 -9.27 -5.37
N VAL A 19 -10.76 -7.99 -5.52
CA VAL A 19 -9.60 -7.33 -4.88
C VAL A 19 -9.86 -7.04 -3.41
N PHE A 20 -11.00 -6.43 -3.10
CA PHE A 20 -11.32 -5.92 -1.77
C PHE A 20 -12.30 -6.79 -0.99
N GLY A 21 -12.88 -7.84 -1.57
CA GLY A 21 -13.74 -8.79 -0.86
C GLY A 21 -13.05 -9.47 0.33
N PRO A 22 -11.80 -9.97 0.19
CA PRO A 22 -11.02 -10.48 1.32
C PRO A 22 -10.74 -9.40 2.38
N TRP A 23 -10.35 -8.20 1.92
CA TRP A 23 -10.09 -7.05 2.80
C TRP A 23 -11.34 -6.62 3.57
N LYS A 24 -12.52 -6.67 2.97
CA LYS A 24 -13.78 -6.37 3.64
C LYS A 24 -14.05 -7.33 4.80
N LYS A 25 -13.77 -8.61 4.60
CA LYS A 25 -13.90 -9.63 5.67
C LYS A 25 -12.84 -9.45 6.76
N ARG A 26 -11.60 -9.14 6.37
CA ARG A 26 -10.44 -8.99 7.27
C ARG A 26 -10.51 -7.71 8.12
N PHE A 27 -10.89 -6.61 7.50
CA PHE A 27 -10.84 -5.28 8.11
C PHE A 27 -12.20 -4.79 8.59
N GLY A 28 -13.31 -5.34 8.07
CA GLY A 28 -14.66 -4.89 8.40
C GLY A 28 -15.04 -3.57 7.71
N GLU A 29 -14.28 -3.15 6.71
CA GLU A 29 -14.41 -1.89 5.98
C GLU A 29 -14.77 -2.17 4.51
N SER A 30 -15.42 -1.21 3.84
CA SER A 30 -15.76 -1.33 2.43
C SER A 30 -14.83 -0.46 1.59
N TYR A 31 -14.30 -1.04 0.53
CA TYR A 31 -13.37 -0.40 -0.39
C TYR A 31 -13.88 -0.56 -1.83
N GLY A 32 -13.33 0.24 -2.74
CA GLY A 32 -13.67 0.22 -4.16
C GLY A 32 -12.47 0.54 -5.03
N GLU A 33 -12.68 0.58 -6.35
CA GLU A 33 -11.61 0.77 -7.33
C GLU A 33 -10.80 2.05 -7.13
N GLN A 34 -11.45 3.08 -6.58
CA GLN A 34 -10.88 4.41 -6.34
C GLN A 34 -10.33 4.56 -4.92
N THR A 35 -10.26 3.48 -4.13
CA THR A 35 -9.74 3.54 -2.76
C THR A 35 -8.26 3.94 -2.77
N LEU A 36 -7.99 5.07 -2.13
CA LEU A 36 -6.67 5.64 -1.90
C LEU A 36 -6.09 5.14 -0.57
N LEU A 37 -4.81 5.40 -0.34
CA LEU A 37 -4.16 5.15 0.96
C LEU A 37 -4.78 6.00 2.08
N GLU A 38 -5.20 7.23 1.77
CA GLU A 38 -5.84 8.13 2.73
C GLU A 38 -7.23 7.68 3.18
N ASP A 39 -7.91 6.86 2.37
CA ASP A 39 -9.25 6.34 2.68
C ASP A 39 -9.23 5.24 3.75
N LEU A 40 -8.07 4.63 4.01
CA LEU A 40 -7.94 3.59 5.03
C LEU A 40 -8.20 4.15 6.44
N SER A 41 -8.94 3.42 7.27
CA SER A 41 -9.03 3.78 8.69
C SER A 41 -7.67 3.69 9.38
N HIS A 42 -7.49 4.38 10.52
CA HIS A 42 -6.28 4.24 11.31
C HIS A 42 -6.03 2.79 11.75
N ALA A 43 -7.07 2.05 12.12
CA ALA A 43 -6.94 0.66 12.55
C ALA A 43 -6.48 -0.27 11.42
N THR A 44 -6.99 -0.09 10.21
CA THR A 44 -6.55 -0.86 9.04
C THR A 44 -5.15 -0.47 8.60
N LEU A 45 -4.86 0.83 8.53
CA LEU A 45 -3.54 1.34 8.19
C LEU A 45 -2.46 0.80 9.15
N PHE A 46 -2.76 0.80 10.45
CA PHE A 46 -1.86 0.24 11.46
C PHE A 46 -1.59 -1.25 11.25
N ARG A 47 -2.64 -2.06 11.06
CA ARG A 47 -2.50 -3.50 10.80
C ARG A 47 -1.70 -3.80 9.53
N LEU A 48 -1.91 -3.02 8.45
CA LEU A 48 -1.17 -3.19 7.20
C LEU A 48 0.29 -2.72 7.29
N ALA A 49 0.58 -1.71 8.10
CA ALA A 49 1.94 -1.18 8.27
C ALA A 49 2.85 -2.10 9.11
N GLN A 50 2.26 -2.95 9.96
CA GLN A 50 3.00 -3.89 10.80
C GLN A 50 3.72 -4.94 9.96
N PRO A 51 4.95 -5.34 10.35
CA PRO A 51 5.59 -6.52 9.77
C PRO A 51 4.90 -7.79 10.29
N GLY A 52 4.77 -8.81 9.43
CA GLY A 52 4.31 -10.16 9.81
C GLY A 52 3.37 -10.79 8.82
N ASP A 53 3.01 -12.05 9.10
CA ASP A 53 2.23 -12.88 8.17
C ASP A 53 0.83 -12.33 7.89
N GLU A 54 0.20 -11.63 8.84
CA GLU A 54 -1.13 -11.06 8.66
C GLU A 54 -1.15 -9.96 7.59
N SER A 55 -0.19 -9.03 7.65
CA SER A 55 -0.08 -7.96 6.66
C SER A 55 0.40 -8.50 5.31
N THR A 56 1.34 -9.44 5.30
CA THR A 56 1.75 -10.14 4.07
C THR A 56 0.57 -10.84 3.39
N ALA A 57 -0.25 -11.58 4.15
CA ALA A 57 -1.45 -12.23 3.61
C ALA A 57 -2.44 -11.21 3.03
N ALA A 58 -2.66 -10.09 3.72
CA ALA A 58 -3.53 -9.02 3.23
C ALA A 58 -2.99 -8.43 1.90
N PHE A 59 -1.70 -8.15 1.79
CA PHE A 59 -1.14 -7.67 0.52
C PHE A 59 -1.22 -8.71 -0.60
N TYR A 60 -1.02 -9.99 -0.29
CA TYR A 60 -1.13 -11.05 -1.29
C TYR A 60 -2.57 -11.20 -1.81
N GLU A 61 -3.57 -11.13 -0.91
CA GLU A 61 -4.98 -11.11 -1.29
C GLU A 61 -5.28 -9.98 -2.29
N LEU A 62 -4.79 -8.78 -1.99
CA LEU A 62 -5.00 -7.59 -2.83
C LEU A 62 -4.32 -7.77 -4.20
N VAL A 63 -3.03 -8.11 -4.20
CA VAL A 63 -2.20 -8.20 -5.41
C VAL A 63 -2.66 -9.35 -6.31
N MET A 64 -2.86 -10.54 -5.76
CA MET A 64 -3.30 -11.69 -6.54
C MET A 64 -4.74 -11.50 -7.03
N GLY A 65 -5.60 -10.87 -6.23
CA GLY A 65 -6.94 -10.46 -6.66
C GLY A 65 -6.91 -9.46 -7.82
N ALA A 66 -5.99 -8.49 -7.80
CA ALA A 66 -5.86 -7.52 -8.89
C ALA A 66 -5.33 -8.17 -10.18
N LEU A 67 -4.35 -9.06 -10.06
CA LEU A 67 -3.71 -9.75 -11.19
C LEU A 67 -4.47 -10.98 -11.70
N ASP A 68 -5.61 -11.32 -11.09
CA ASP A 68 -6.41 -12.52 -11.42
C ASP A 68 -5.66 -13.85 -11.27
N LEU A 69 -4.76 -13.95 -10.28
CA LEU A 69 -3.94 -15.13 -10.02
C LEU A 69 -4.59 -16.12 -9.03
N GLY A 70 -5.86 -15.88 -8.69
CA GLY A 70 -6.60 -16.64 -7.68
C GLY A 70 -6.36 -16.13 -6.26
N PRO A 71 -6.79 -16.92 -5.24
CA PRO A 71 -6.72 -16.51 -3.84
C PRO A 71 -5.30 -16.67 -3.27
N ALA A 72 -4.97 -15.92 -2.21
CA ALA A 72 -3.62 -15.78 -1.67
C ALA A 72 -2.97 -17.12 -1.24
N GLU A 73 -3.77 -18.09 -0.80
CA GLU A 73 -3.31 -19.43 -0.42
C GLU A 73 -2.69 -20.18 -1.59
N LYS A 74 -2.99 -19.76 -2.84
CA LYS A 74 -2.40 -20.37 -4.03
C LYS A 74 -1.03 -19.84 -4.40
N PHE A 75 -0.50 -18.85 -3.66
CA PHE A 75 0.80 -18.22 -3.96
C PHE A 75 1.91 -19.23 -4.24
N TYR A 76 2.04 -20.28 -3.41
CA TYR A 76 3.11 -21.29 -3.57
C TYR A 76 2.93 -22.24 -4.76
N TYR A 77 1.77 -22.22 -5.43
CA TYR A 77 1.52 -22.99 -6.66
C TYR A 77 1.76 -22.17 -7.94
N LEU A 78 1.97 -20.86 -7.81
CA LEU A 78 2.32 -20.00 -8.95
C LEU A 78 3.73 -20.30 -9.44
N ASP A 79 4.04 -19.89 -10.67
CA ASP A 79 5.42 -19.99 -11.14
C ASP A 79 6.35 -19.03 -10.39
N LYS A 80 7.66 -19.26 -10.49
CA LYS A 80 8.64 -18.44 -9.75
C LYS A 80 8.63 -16.97 -10.18
N ALA A 81 8.31 -16.66 -11.43
CA ALA A 81 8.29 -15.29 -11.92
C ALA A 81 7.08 -14.53 -11.36
N GLU A 82 5.92 -15.17 -11.31
CA GLU A 82 4.71 -14.66 -10.68
C GLU A 82 4.90 -14.45 -9.18
N GLN A 83 5.50 -15.42 -8.47
CA GLN A 83 5.81 -15.29 -7.05
C GLN A 83 6.72 -14.08 -6.77
N LEU A 84 7.80 -13.92 -7.55
CA LEU A 84 8.70 -12.78 -7.41
C LEU A 84 7.99 -11.45 -7.67
N ARG A 85 7.13 -11.39 -8.69
CA ARG A 85 6.33 -10.20 -9.00
C ARG A 85 5.39 -9.83 -7.85
N ILE A 86 4.72 -10.80 -7.24
CA ILE A 86 3.83 -10.59 -6.11
C ILE A 86 4.62 -10.09 -4.89
N VAL A 87 5.76 -10.70 -4.59
CA VAL A 87 6.62 -10.28 -3.47
C VAL A 87 7.07 -8.82 -3.67
N ASP A 88 7.49 -8.47 -4.88
CA ASP A 88 7.89 -7.11 -5.24
C ASP A 88 6.75 -6.09 -5.09
N LEU A 89 5.53 -6.45 -5.51
CA LEU A 89 4.32 -5.65 -5.34
C LEU A 89 3.97 -5.45 -3.87
N HIS A 90 4.01 -6.54 -3.09
CA HIS A 90 3.74 -6.49 -1.65
C HIS A 90 4.72 -5.54 -0.95
N LEU A 91 6.03 -5.67 -1.21
CA LEU A 91 7.05 -4.85 -0.56
C LEU A 91 6.87 -3.37 -0.90
N PHE A 92 6.59 -3.07 -2.17
CA PHE A 92 6.32 -1.71 -2.62
C PHE A 92 5.09 -1.12 -1.93
N LEU A 93 3.97 -1.84 -1.91
CA LEU A 93 2.71 -1.39 -1.30
C LEU A 93 2.84 -1.22 0.22
N ALA A 94 3.57 -2.12 0.88
CA ALA A 94 3.84 -2.03 2.31
C ALA A 94 4.57 -0.72 2.66
N ASP A 95 5.54 -0.31 1.84
CA ASP A 95 6.20 0.97 2.03
C ASP A 95 5.27 2.16 1.86
N GLN A 96 4.37 2.14 0.87
CA GLN A 96 3.41 3.24 0.67
C GLN A 96 2.45 3.38 1.84
N VAL A 97 1.98 2.26 2.38
CA VAL A 97 1.16 2.22 3.61
C VAL A 97 1.92 2.79 4.81
N ARG A 98 3.19 2.42 4.96
CA ARG A 98 4.05 2.95 6.05
C ARG A 98 4.28 4.46 5.92
N TYR A 99 4.47 4.95 4.69
CA TYR A 99 4.61 6.38 4.45
C TYR A 99 3.32 7.14 4.77
N GLU A 100 2.16 6.60 4.41
CA GLU A 100 0.86 7.19 4.80
C GLU A 100 0.68 7.20 6.32
N LEU A 101 1.08 6.14 7.02
CA LEU A 101 1.06 6.10 8.49
C LEU A 101 1.93 7.21 9.08
N MET A 102 3.17 7.35 8.61
CA MET A 102 4.08 8.41 9.04
C MET A 102 3.58 9.80 8.65
N ARG A 103 2.86 9.93 7.53
CA ARG A 103 2.23 11.19 7.14
C ARG A 103 1.15 11.61 8.12
N ARG A 104 0.30 10.68 8.55
CA ARG A 104 -0.73 10.93 9.56
C ARG A 104 -0.13 11.26 10.94
N LEU A 105 1.10 10.83 11.21
CA LEU A 105 1.87 11.29 12.39
C LEU A 105 2.47 12.69 12.24
N GLY A 106 2.48 13.25 11.03
CA GLY A 106 3.17 14.49 10.70
C GLY A 106 4.68 14.32 10.48
N TRP A 107 5.17 13.10 10.29
CA TRP A 107 6.59 12.79 10.11
C TRP A 107 7.00 12.82 8.64
N VAL A 108 6.15 12.30 7.75
CA VAL A 108 6.31 12.43 6.30
C VAL A 108 5.39 13.55 5.82
N LYS A 109 5.90 14.45 4.98
CA LYS A 109 5.14 15.57 4.42
C LYS A 109 4.41 15.15 3.14
N GLU A 110 5.14 14.51 2.23
CA GLU A 110 4.64 14.10 0.93
C GLU A 110 5.42 12.88 0.40
N PHE A 111 4.76 12.09 -0.44
CA PHE A 111 5.36 10.98 -1.18
C PHE A 111 4.58 10.79 -2.50
N ALA A 112 5.26 10.29 -3.54
CA ALA A 112 4.82 10.46 -4.92
C ALA A 112 3.47 9.81 -5.28
N VAL A 113 3.06 8.77 -4.54
CA VAL A 113 1.89 7.95 -4.91
C VAL A 113 0.67 8.16 -4.00
N GLN A 114 0.69 9.17 -3.14
CA GLN A 114 -0.36 9.44 -2.15
C GLN A 114 -1.77 9.52 -2.78
N LYS A 115 -1.87 10.07 -3.99
CA LYS A 115 -3.15 10.34 -4.68
C LYS A 115 -3.58 9.24 -5.66
N LEU A 116 -2.90 8.10 -5.66
CA LEU A 116 -3.20 6.99 -6.56
C LEU A 116 -4.00 5.92 -5.82
N ALA A 117 -4.99 5.36 -6.51
CA ALA A 117 -5.75 4.23 -5.98
C ALA A 117 -4.89 2.97 -5.93
N PHE A 118 -5.19 2.04 -5.02
CA PHE A 118 -4.45 0.78 -4.89
C PHE A 118 -4.34 0.01 -6.21
N MET A 119 -5.40 0.03 -7.03
CA MET A 119 -5.39 -0.61 -8.35
C MET A 119 -4.35 0.02 -9.28
N GLU A 120 -4.27 1.35 -9.32
CA GLU A 120 -3.28 2.06 -10.11
C GLU A 120 -1.85 1.79 -9.63
N LEU A 121 -1.64 1.64 -8.31
CA LEU A 121 -0.34 1.27 -7.74
C LEU A 121 0.13 -0.09 -8.26
N ILE A 122 -0.79 -1.06 -8.33
CA ILE A 122 -0.48 -2.42 -8.79
C ILE A 122 -0.22 -2.45 -10.30
N GLU A 123 -1.06 -1.76 -11.08
CA GLU A 123 -0.96 -1.72 -12.54
C GLU A 123 0.32 -1.01 -13.02
N ARG A 124 0.76 0.04 -12.31
CA ARG A 124 1.85 0.92 -12.76
C ARG A 124 3.14 0.73 -11.98
N ILE A 125 3.31 -0.37 -11.24
CA ILE A 125 4.42 -0.56 -10.31
C ILE A 125 5.81 -0.27 -10.91
N ASP A 126 6.11 -0.72 -12.12
CA ASP A 126 7.44 -0.54 -12.70
C ASP A 126 7.78 0.95 -12.92
N GLN A 127 6.78 1.72 -13.36
CA GLN A 127 6.91 3.17 -13.52
C GLN A 127 7.03 3.86 -12.16
N LEU A 128 6.22 3.44 -11.19
CA LEU A 128 6.18 4.06 -9.86
C LEU A 128 7.41 3.74 -9.01
N LYS A 129 8.00 2.55 -9.13
CA LYS A 129 9.28 2.20 -8.48
C LYS A 129 10.42 3.06 -8.99
N LEU A 130 10.46 3.32 -10.31
CA LEU A 130 11.47 4.22 -10.87
C LEU A 130 11.25 5.66 -10.37
N HIS A 131 10.00 6.11 -10.35
CA HIS A 131 9.66 7.45 -9.88
C HIS A 131 9.97 7.66 -8.39
N ASN A 132 9.61 6.71 -7.51
CA ASN A 132 9.91 6.78 -6.08
C ASN A 132 11.43 6.85 -5.80
N ARG A 133 12.26 6.18 -6.60
CA ARG A 133 13.72 6.28 -6.48
C ARG A 133 14.26 7.67 -6.82
N GLN A 134 13.54 8.43 -7.65
CA GLN A 134 13.90 9.79 -8.06
C GLN A 134 13.26 10.85 -7.16
N ASP A 135 12.09 10.58 -6.58
CA ASP A 135 11.39 11.44 -5.64
C ASP A 135 11.02 10.64 -4.38
N PRO A 136 12.01 10.40 -3.49
CA PRO A 136 11.79 9.66 -2.26
C PRO A 136 10.83 10.40 -1.30
N PRO A 137 10.21 9.69 -0.34
CA PRO A 137 9.33 10.32 0.65
C PRO A 137 10.06 11.45 1.40
N LYS A 138 9.41 12.60 1.56
CA LYS A 138 10.01 13.77 2.21
C LYS A 138 9.65 13.80 3.68
N LEU A 139 10.68 13.82 4.54
CA LEU A 139 10.49 14.02 5.97
C LEU A 139 10.00 15.46 6.24
N ALA A 140 9.14 15.63 7.23
CA ALA A 140 8.67 16.93 7.66
C ALA A 140 9.80 17.72 8.32
N GLU A 141 9.88 19.03 8.03
CA GLU A 141 10.87 19.95 8.62
C GLU A 141 10.81 20.02 10.15
N THR A 142 9.65 19.68 10.73
CA THR A 142 9.42 19.63 12.17
C THR A 142 9.97 18.36 12.83
N HIS A 143 10.38 17.35 12.06
CA HIS A 143 10.92 16.11 12.62
C HIS A 143 12.35 16.35 13.15
N PRO A 144 12.71 15.86 14.36
CA PRO A 144 14.03 16.10 14.95
C PRO A 144 15.21 15.72 14.03
N ASP A 145 15.06 14.63 13.29
CA ASP A 145 16.10 14.13 12.38
C ASP A 145 16.09 14.76 10.97
N PHE A 146 15.28 15.80 10.72
CA PHE A 146 15.17 16.42 9.40
C PHE A 146 16.51 16.93 8.86
N ALA A 147 17.32 17.56 9.72
CA ALA A 147 18.64 18.05 9.31
C ALA A 147 19.52 16.93 8.76
N HIS A 148 19.60 15.80 9.49
CA HIS A 148 20.38 14.64 9.04
C HIS A 148 19.80 14.01 7.78
N PHE A 149 18.47 13.89 7.69
CA PHE A 149 17.78 13.38 6.51
C PHE A 149 18.07 14.22 5.25
N SER A 150 18.17 15.54 5.38
CA SER A 150 18.36 16.46 4.26
C SER A 150 19.73 16.32 3.56
N GLU A 151 20.74 15.81 4.28
CA GLU A 151 22.10 15.62 3.78
C GLU A 151 22.29 14.28 3.02
N LEU A 152 21.31 13.38 3.10
CA LEU A 152 21.38 12.05 2.49
C LEU A 152 21.14 12.10 0.97
N ASN A 153 21.71 11.12 0.26
CA ASN A 153 21.30 10.84 -1.12
C ASN A 153 19.92 10.15 -1.14
N ASP A 154 19.29 10.06 -2.31
CA ASP A 154 17.90 9.60 -2.41
C ASP A 154 17.70 8.12 -2.04
N LEU A 155 18.70 7.25 -2.27
CA LEU A 155 18.66 5.85 -1.85
C LEU A 155 18.74 5.71 -0.31
N ASP A 156 19.57 6.54 0.32
CA ASP A 156 19.72 6.57 1.76
C ASP A 156 18.49 7.20 2.44
N LYS A 157 17.81 8.15 1.78
CA LYS A 157 16.55 8.72 2.27
C LYS A 157 15.44 7.69 2.43
N GLU A 158 15.20 6.83 1.43
CA GLU A 158 14.20 5.75 1.57
C GLU A 158 14.55 4.83 2.75
N SER A 159 15.82 4.42 2.84
CA SER A 159 16.31 3.56 3.90
C SER A 159 16.20 4.21 5.28
N PHE A 160 16.42 5.53 5.35
CA PHE A 160 16.27 6.32 6.55
C PHE A 160 14.81 6.33 7.03
N VAL A 161 13.85 6.65 6.15
CA VAL A 161 12.42 6.65 6.51
C VAL A 161 11.98 5.26 6.96
N ARG A 162 12.40 4.19 6.28
CA ARG A 162 12.08 2.81 6.72
C ARG A 162 12.59 2.49 8.12
N ARG A 163 13.74 3.04 8.55
CA ARG A 163 14.27 2.84 9.91
C ARG A 163 13.45 3.52 11.00
N LEU A 164 12.67 4.54 10.66
CA LEU A 164 11.75 5.20 11.59
C LEU A 164 10.49 4.37 11.89
N LEU A 165 10.23 3.31 11.12
CA LEU A 165 9.01 2.51 11.23
C LEU A 165 8.71 1.98 12.64
N PRO A 166 9.67 1.38 13.38
CA PRO A 166 9.37 0.87 14.72
C PRO A 166 8.85 1.97 15.65
N GLN A 167 9.48 3.14 15.64
CA GLN A 167 9.06 4.27 16.46
C GLN A 167 7.72 4.85 15.96
N ALA A 168 7.52 4.92 14.64
CA ALA A 168 6.26 5.37 14.06
C ALA A 168 5.08 4.47 14.47
N LEU A 169 5.27 3.15 14.47
CA LEU A 169 4.24 2.20 14.91
C LEU A 169 3.89 2.42 16.39
N GLU A 170 4.88 2.58 17.27
CA GLU A 170 4.62 2.85 18.68
C GLU A 170 3.87 4.17 18.90
N GLU A 171 4.26 5.25 18.22
CA GLU A 171 3.57 6.54 18.33
C GLU A 171 2.16 6.51 17.72
N PHE A 172 1.98 5.80 16.61
CA PHE A 172 0.66 5.65 15.99
C PHE A 172 -0.28 4.84 16.86
N ARG A 173 0.22 3.78 17.50
CA ARG A 173 -0.55 2.95 18.42
C ARG A 173 -1.13 3.74 19.59
N LYS A 174 -0.40 4.74 20.09
CA LYS A 174 -0.88 5.63 21.17
C LYS A 174 -2.03 6.55 20.74
N LYS A 175 -2.24 6.73 19.44
CA LYS A 175 -3.27 7.60 18.84
C LYS A 175 -4.48 6.84 18.30
N LEU A 176 -4.47 5.50 18.32
CA LEU A 176 -5.61 4.63 17.97
C LEU A 176 -6.69 4.68 19.06
#